data_AF-A0A094LC52-F1
#
_entry.id   AF-A0A094LC52-F1
#
_cell.length_a   1.000
_cell.length_b   1.000
_cell.length_c   1.000
_cell.angle_alpha   90.00
_cell.angle_beta   90.00
_cell.angle_gamma   90.00
#
_symmetry.space_group_name_H-M   'P 1'
#
loop_
_entity.id
_entity.type
_entity.pdbx_description
1 polymer ?
#
loop_
_entity_poly.entity_id
_entity_poly.type
_entity_poly.pdbx_seq_one_letter_code
_entity_poly.pdbx_strand_id
1 'polypeptide(L)'
;LEEKNCSDPGGPLNGYRRVVEDTGLLNGHYAKIGTVIAFFCNNSYVLSGNEQRTCQHDGAWSGKQPICIKACREPKISDLVRQKVLPMQVQSRETPLHQLYSSAFNKQKLENYPTKKPALPFGDLPRGYQHLHTQLQYECISPFYRRLGSSRRTCLKTGKWSGRAPVCIPICGKAENITLQKTVTSTRWPWQAAIYRMANRVKENRKGAWILICSGALVNERTVVVAAHCVTDLGKTVVIRTAELKVVLGKFYRDDDRDEKTIQNLRISAIIVHPNYDPILLDSDIAIIKLLDKARISSRVQPICLPSSHDLTSSIEDLKIMVTGWKVLADIKDPGYKNDTIRMGAVRMVDSLLCEQQYEDNGIQVSITDSMFCARQDHTAFSNICPAETGGIAAITLPGKASPELKWHLMGLVSWGYDKSCSLELYSGYTKVLLFKDWIEKNLK
;
A
#
# COMPACT_ATOMS: atom_id res chain seq x y z
N LEU A 1 -53.24 25.41 42.44
CA LEU A 1 -52.16 25.31 41.43
C LEU A 1 -52.59 24.21 40.49
N GLU A 2 -53.12 24.55 39.32
CA GLU A 2 -53.46 23.53 38.31
C GLU A 2 -52.17 22.86 37.86
N GLU A 3 -52.08 21.53 37.99
CA GLU A 3 -50.96 20.75 37.46
C GLU A 3 -50.93 20.90 35.93
N LYS A 4 -49.97 21.68 35.43
CA LYS A 4 -49.76 21.83 33.98
C LYS A 4 -49.04 20.59 33.45
N ASN A 5 -49.80 19.63 32.98
CA ASN A 5 -49.28 18.43 32.30
C ASN A 5 -48.95 18.74 30.83
N CYS A 6 -47.92 18.09 30.29
CA CYS A 6 -47.57 18.24 28.88
C CYS A 6 -48.49 17.41 27.99
N SER A 7 -48.90 17.95 26.85
CA SER A 7 -49.62 17.18 25.82
C SER A 7 -48.72 16.12 25.19
N ASP A 8 -49.32 15.07 24.62
CA ASP A 8 -48.57 14.05 23.90
C ASP A 8 -47.71 14.67 22.76
N PRO A 9 -46.36 14.58 22.78
CA PRO A 9 -45.50 15.15 21.76
C PRO A 9 -45.54 14.42 20.41
N GLY A 10 -46.30 13.32 20.29
CA GLY A 10 -46.35 12.50 19.08
C GLY A 10 -45.07 11.68 18.86
N GLY A 11 -45.08 10.79 17.85
CA GLY A 11 -43.92 10.03 17.42
C GLY A 11 -43.37 10.56 16.09
N PRO A 12 -42.05 10.49 15.84
CA PRO A 12 -41.50 10.89 14.54
C PRO A 12 -41.96 9.93 13.44
N LEU A 13 -42.30 10.48 12.27
CA LEU A 13 -42.60 9.67 11.08
C LEU A 13 -41.37 8.83 10.71
N ASN A 14 -41.54 7.52 10.45
CA ASN A 14 -40.44 6.56 10.28
C ASN A 14 -39.57 6.37 11.52
N GLY A 15 -40.15 6.54 12.70
CA GLY A 15 -39.53 6.24 13.98
C GLY A 15 -40.56 5.84 15.03
N TYR A 16 -40.10 5.70 16.27
CA TYR A 16 -40.92 5.36 17.42
C TYR A 16 -40.37 6.06 18.66
N ARG A 17 -41.14 6.05 19.75
CA ARG A 17 -40.75 6.65 21.03
C ARG A 17 -40.86 5.62 22.15
N ARG A 18 -40.10 5.83 23.23
CA ARG A 18 -40.13 5.01 24.45
C ARG A 18 -40.08 5.92 25.67
N VAL A 19 -40.94 5.69 26.65
CA VAL A 19 -40.85 6.36 27.96
C VAL A 19 -39.63 5.78 28.70
N VAL A 20 -38.75 6.64 29.21
CA VAL A 20 -37.49 6.25 29.87
C VAL A 20 -37.63 6.29 31.38
N GLU A 21 -38.26 7.34 31.91
CA GLU A 21 -38.54 7.50 33.34
C GLU A 21 -40.04 7.69 33.53
N ASP A 22 -40.63 6.82 34.35
CA ASP A 22 -42.08 6.65 34.44
C ASP A 22 -42.67 7.46 35.60
N THR A 23 -43.50 8.44 35.25
CA THR A 23 -44.50 9.03 36.15
C THR A 23 -45.95 8.74 35.70
N GLY A 24 -46.11 7.91 34.65
CA GLY A 24 -47.37 7.56 34.01
C GLY A 24 -47.87 8.60 33.00
N LEU A 25 -48.25 8.16 31.80
CA LEU A 25 -49.12 8.90 30.88
C LEU A 25 -50.56 8.84 31.43
N LEU A 26 -51.09 9.97 31.87
CA LEU A 26 -52.49 10.07 32.30
C LEU A 26 -53.39 9.95 31.06
N ASN A 27 -54.25 8.92 31.04
CA ASN A 27 -55.24 8.65 29.98
C ASN A 27 -54.68 8.57 28.54
N GLY A 28 -53.39 8.29 28.38
CA GLY A 28 -52.73 8.19 27.06
C GLY A 28 -52.55 9.51 26.29
N HIS A 29 -52.99 10.65 26.86
CA HIS A 29 -52.98 11.95 26.17
C HIS A 29 -52.11 13.01 26.87
N TYR A 30 -51.78 12.83 28.16
CA TYR A 30 -51.04 13.82 28.95
C TYR A 30 -49.89 13.16 29.72
N ALA A 31 -48.71 13.77 29.67
CA ALA A 31 -47.53 13.36 30.42
C ALA A 31 -47.38 14.22 31.68
N LYS A 32 -47.14 13.58 32.83
CA LYS A 32 -46.86 14.30 34.08
C LYS A 32 -45.53 15.04 34.01
N ILE A 33 -45.43 16.13 34.76
CA ILE A 33 -44.17 16.86 34.94
C ILE A 33 -43.08 15.90 35.42
N GLY A 34 -41.90 15.97 34.81
CA GLY A 34 -40.78 15.06 35.06
C GLY A 34 -40.73 13.83 34.14
N THR A 35 -41.79 13.53 33.37
CA THR A 35 -41.77 12.39 32.41
C THR A 35 -40.69 12.60 31.36
N VAL A 36 -39.86 11.58 31.11
CA VAL A 36 -38.82 11.59 30.06
C VAL A 36 -39.18 10.62 28.93
N ILE A 37 -39.21 11.12 27.69
CA ILE A 37 -39.46 10.34 26.48
C ILE A 37 -38.21 10.33 25.60
N ALA A 38 -37.74 9.14 25.23
CA ALA A 38 -36.71 8.92 24.22
C ALA A 38 -37.32 8.62 22.85
N PHE A 39 -36.65 9.09 21.79
CA PHE A 39 -37.08 8.93 20.40
C PHE A 39 -36.06 8.16 19.58
N PHE A 40 -36.54 7.30 18.69
CA PHE A 40 -35.75 6.41 17.86
C PHE A 40 -36.24 6.46 16.41
N CYS A 41 -35.34 6.21 15.46
CA CYS A 41 -35.68 6.12 14.04
C CYS A 41 -35.58 4.68 13.54
N ASN A 42 -36.41 4.35 12.55
CA ASN A 42 -36.34 3.08 11.84
C ASN A 42 -35.02 2.98 11.05
N ASN A 43 -34.63 1.74 10.71
CA ASN A 43 -33.42 1.48 9.93
C ASN A 43 -33.35 2.36 8.67
N SER A 44 -32.16 2.92 8.40
CA SER A 44 -31.86 3.91 7.32
C SER A 44 -32.27 5.37 7.57
N TYR A 45 -32.91 5.67 8.70
CA TYR A 45 -33.21 7.02 9.14
C TYR A 45 -32.35 7.41 10.33
N VAL A 46 -32.08 8.71 10.46
CA VAL A 46 -31.31 9.30 11.56
C VAL A 46 -32.14 10.37 12.25
N LEU A 47 -32.03 10.41 13.57
CA LEU A 47 -32.75 11.36 14.40
C LEU A 47 -32.14 12.76 14.29
N SER A 48 -32.97 13.76 14.06
CA SER A 48 -32.61 15.19 14.08
C SER A 48 -33.48 15.91 15.09
N GLY A 49 -32.85 16.53 16.08
CA GLY A 49 -33.52 17.09 17.27
C GLY A 49 -33.00 16.42 18.54
N ASN A 50 -33.74 16.57 19.64
CA ASN A 50 -33.33 16.01 20.92
C ASN A 50 -33.72 14.52 21.00
N GLU A 51 -32.74 13.65 21.33
CA GLU A 51 -32.97 12.22 21.54
C GLU A 51 -33.93 11.94 22.70
N GLN A 52 -33.88 12.79 23.72
CA GLN A 52 -34.76 12.73 24.88
C GLN A 52 -35.39 14.10 25.13
N ARG A 53 -36.67 14.10 25.53
CA ARG A 53 -37.41 15.29 25.95
C ARG A 53 -38.06 15.04 27.29
N THR A 54 -38.07 16.06 28.14
CA THR A 54 -38.63 16.02 29.50
C THR A 54 -39.79 16.99 29.60
N CYS A 55 -40.88 16.59 30.25
CA CYS A 55 -42.00 17.49 30.54
C CYS A 55 -41.62 18.43 31.69
N GLN A 56 -41.58 19.73 31.41
CA GLN A 56 -41.14 20.78 32.34
C GLN A 56 -42.30 21.34 33.18
N HIS A 57 -41.98 22.06 34.26
CA HIS A 57 -42.97 22.60 35.20
C HIS A 57 -43.93 23.64 34.58
N ASP A 58 -43.58 24.21 33.43
CA ASP A 58 -44.41 25.15 32.67
C ASP A 58 -45.46 24.47 31.78
N GLY A 59 -45.44 23.13 31.70
CA GLY A 59 -46.29 22.34 30.82
C GLY A 59 -45.76 22.20 29.39
N ALA A 60 -44.52 22.61 29.12
CA ALA A 60 -43.85 22.45 27.83
C ALA A 60 -42.81 21.32 27.83
N TRP A 61 -42.55 20.76 26.65
CA TRP A 61 -41.49 19.77 26.46
C TRP A 61 -40.15 20.44 26.20
N SER A 62 -39.11 19.96 26.86
CA SER A 62 -37.75 20.45 26.66
C SER A 62 -37.25 20.24 25.23
N GLY A 63 -36.43 21.16 24.72
CA GLY A 63 -35.73 21.01 23.44
C GLY A 63 -36.63 20.97 22.19
N LYS A 64 -36.04 20.56 21.07
CA LYS A 64 -36.66 20.49 19.74
C LYS A 64 -37.26 19.11 19.50
N GLN A 65 -38.52 19.07 19.05
CA GLN A 65 -39.19 17.82 18.65
C GLN A 65 -38.36 17.11 17.57
N PRO A 66 -37.99 15.84 17.78
CA PRO A 66 -37.15 15.15 16.82
C PRO A 66 -37.93 14.69 15.59
N ILE A 67 -37.24 14.66 14.46
CA ILE A 67 -37.71 14.09 13.19
C ILE A 67 -36.72 13.04 12.68
N CYS A 68 -37.23 12.05 11.95
CA CYS A 68 -36.39 11.02 11.33
C CYS A 68 -36.11 11.36 9.87
N ILE A 69 -34.84 11.63 9.56
CA ILE A 69 -34.38 12.03 8.23
C ILE A 69 -33.61 10.88 7.60
N LYS A 70 -33.81 10.64 6.30
CA LYS A 70 -32.99 9.67 5.57
C LYS A 70 -31.66 10.30 5.20
N ALA A 71 -30.55 9.67 5.61
CA ALA A 71 -29.21 10.21 5.42
C ALA A 71 -28.20 9.08 5.22
N CYS A 72 -27.01 9.41 4.70
CA CYS A 72 -25.91 8.46 4.62
C CYS A 72 -24.94 8.69 5.79
N ARG A 73 -24.57 7.61 6.47
CA ARG A 73 -23.46 7.64 7.42
C ARG A 73 -22.16 7.95 6.69
N GLU A 74 -21.32 8.79 7.29
CA GLU A 74 -20.03 9.16 6.73
C GLU A 74 -19.17 7.90 6.49
N PRO A 75 -18.60 7.71 5.28
CA PRO A 75 -17.83 6.52 4.96
C PRO A 75 -16.59 6.41 5.84
N LYS A 76 -16.35 5.22 6.39
CA LYS A 76 -15.04 4.91 6.98
C LYS A 76 -14.01 4.81 5.86
N ILE A 77 -13.05 5.72 5.85
CA ILE A 77 -11.95 5.76 4.89
C ILE A 77 -10.61 5.51 5.59
N SER A 78 -9.63 5.03 4.85
CA SER A 78 -8.25 4.91 5.32
C SER A 78 -7.61 6.29 5.43
N ASP A 79 -6.64 6.45 6.34
CA ASP A 79 -5.83 7.68 6.50
C ASP A 79 -5.09 8.08 5.22
N LEU A 80 -4.93 7.15 4.27
CA LEU A 80 -4.33 7.39 2.96
C LEU A 80 -5.27 8.07 1.95
N VAL A 81 -6.55 8.24 2.30
CA VAL A 81 -7.57 8.80 1.42
C VAL A 81 -7.98 10.17 1.95
N ARG A 82 -7.85 11.20 1.09
CA ARG A 82 -8.42 12.52 1.34
C ARG A 82 -9.84 12.57 0.78
N GLN A 83 -10.78 13.01 1.61
CA GLN A 83 -12.18 13.19 1.25
C GLN A 83 -12.53 14.67 1.22
N LYS A 84 -13.25 15.08 0.18
CA LYS A 84 -13.80 16.44 0.05
C LYS A 84 -15.30 16.37 -0.23
N VAL A 85 -16.10 17.09 0.54
CA VAL A 85 -17.52 17.29 0.25
C VAL A 85 -17.63 18.29 -0.89
N LEU A 86 -18.31 17.91 -1.97
CA LEU A 86 -18.56 18.79 -3.09
C LEU A 86 -19.81 19.65 -2.80
N PRO A 87 -19.81 20.92 -3.24
CA PRO A 87 -21.00 21.75 -3.14
C PRO A 87 -22.16 21.08 -3.89
N MET A 88 -23.37 21.20 -3.34
CA MET A 88 -24.57 20.68 -3.98
C MET A 88 -24.76 21.41 -5.33
N GLN A 89 -24.41 20.74 -6.41
CA GLN A 89 -24.75 21.21 -7.74
C GLN A 89 -26.25 20.96 -7.94
N VAL A 90 -27.03 22.03 -8.04
CA VAL A 90 -28.40 21.96 -8.55
C VAL A 90 -28.27 21.42 -9.96
N GLN A 91 -28.59 20.14 -10.15
CA GLN A 91 -28.51 19.52 -11.47
C GLN A 91 -29.39 20.35 -12.41
N SER A 92 -28.81 20.85 -13.51
CA SER A 92 -29.65 21.32 -14.61
C SER A 92 -30.55 20.15 -15.01
N ARG A 93 -31.81 20.43 -15.34
CA ARG A 93 -32.79 19.39 -15.71
C ARG A 93 -32.40 18.62 -16.97
N GLU A 94 -31.36 19.08 -17.67
CA GLU A 94 -30.79 18.46 -18.84
C GLU A 94 -29.73 17.43 -18.45
N THR A 95 -30.19 16.28 -17.95
CA THR A 95 -29.32 15.10 -17.90
C THR A 95 -28.92 14.68 -19.33
N PRO A 96 -27.79 13.96 -19.55
CA PRO A 96 -27.45 13.43 -20.88
C PRO A 96 -28.59 12.60 -21.49
N LEU A 97 -29.34 11.89 -20.65
CA LEU A 97 -30.54 11.15 -21.02
C LEU A 97 -31.66 12.10 -21.47
N HIS A 98 -31.91 13.17 -20.70
CA HIS A 98 -32.88 14.21 -21.06
C HIS A 98 -32.48 14.91 -22.37
N GLN A 99 -31.19 15.16 -22.61
CA GLN A 99 -30.69 15.72 -23.88
C GLN A 99 -30.93 14.75 -25.05
N LEU A 100 -30.63 13.45 -24.86
CA LEU A 100 -30.91 12.38 -25.84
C LEU A 100 -32.41 12.27 -26.18
N TYR A 101 -33.30 12.31 -25.19
CA TYR A 101 -34.74 12.24 -25.43
C TYR A 101 -35.33 13.57 -25.92
N SER A 102 -34.80 14.71 -25.47
CA SER A 102 -35.25 16.04 -25.93
C SER A 102 -34.80 16.35 -27.36
N SER A 103 -33.74 15.72 -27.86
CA SER A 103 -33.37 15.79 -29.28
C SER A 103 -34.32 15.00 -30.20
N ALA A 104 -35.16 14.12 -29.65
CA ALA A 104 -36.11 13.30 -30.41
C ALA A 104 -37.52 13.88 -30.51
N PHE A 105 -37.86 14.92 -29.72
CA PHE A 105 -39.18 15.54 -29.70
C PHE A 105 -39.10 17.03 -30.04
N ASN A 106 -39.95 17.48 -30.97
CA ASN A 106 -40.00 18.88 -31.42
C ASN A 106 -40.27 19.81 -30.23
N LYS A 107 -39.44 20.86 -30.07
CA LYS A 107 -39.46 21.80 -28.94
C LYS A 107 -40.79 22.56 -28.87
N GLN A 108 -41.77 22.06 -28.13
CA GLN A 108 -42.77 22.94 -27.52
C GLN A 108 -42.13 23.57 -26.28
N LYS A 109 -41.97 24.89 -26.36
CA LYS A 109 -41.36 25.76 -25.36
C LYS A 109 -42.24 25.76 -24.12
N LEU A 110 -42.01 24.82 -23.20
CA LEU A 110 -42.61 24.88 -21.85
C LEU A 110 -42.01 26.11 -21.15
N GLU A 111 -42.85 27.05 -20.72
CA GLU A 111 -42.41 28.22 -19.95
C GLU A 111 -41.64 27.77 -18.70
N ASN A 112 -40.35 28.11 -18.66
CA ASN A 112 -39.49 27.87 -17.52
C ASN A 112 -39.86 28.84 -16.39
N TYR A 113 -40.84 28.48 -15.58
CA TYR A 113 -40.99 29.08 -14.26
C TYR A 113 -39.76 28.71 -13.42
N PRO A 114 -39.07 29.66 -12.78
CA PRO A 114 -37.98 29.33 -11.86
C PRO A 114 -38.58 28.55 -10.69
N THR A 115 -38.41 27.24 -10.67
CA THR A 115 -38.70 26.48 -9.45
C THR A 115 -37.78 27.02 -8.37
N LYS A 116 -38.38 27.60 -7.32
CA LYS A 116 -37.69 27.93 -6.06
C LYS A 116 -36.68 26.82 -5.77
N LYS A 117 -35.43 27.21 -5.45
CA LYS A 117 -34.40 26.26 -5.01
C LYS A 117 -35.07 25.25 -4.07
N PRO A 118 -34.98 23.93 -4.32
CA PRO A 118 -35.50 22.96 -3.38
C PRO A 118 -34.92 23.34 -2.02
N ALA A 119 -35.79 23.60 -1.05
CA ALA A 119 -35.37 23.95 0.30
C ALA A 119 -34.34 22.90 0.74
N LEU A 120 -33.19 23.38 1.22
CA LEU A 120 -32.14 22.52 1.78
C LEU A 120 -32.79 21.47 2.69
N PRO A 121 -32.33 20.21 2.63
CA PRO A 121 -33.05 19.07 3.20
C PRO A 121 -33.39 19.30 4.67
N PHE A 122 -34.66 19.05 4.99
CA PHE A 122 -35.28 19.24 6.29
C PHE A 122 -34.45 18.67 7.45
N GLY A 123 -34.05 19.55 8.38
CA GLY A 123 -33.51 19.23 9.71
C GLY A 123 -31.99 19.04 9.80
N ASP A 124 -31.42 19.44 10.93
CA ASP A 124 -29.99 19.38 11.22
C ASP A 124 -29.55 17.92 11.41
N LEU A 125 -28.59 17.45 10.63
CA LEU A 125 -28.06 16.10 10.82
C LEU A 125 -27.07 16.04 11.99
N PRO A 126 -27.05 14.93 12.75
CA PRO A 126 -26.00 14.72 13.73
C PRO A 126 -24.63 14.51 13.05
N ARG A 127 -23.56 14.69 13.83
CA ARG A 127 -22.19 14.51 13.34
C ARG A 127 -21.99 13.10 12.77
N GLY A 128 -21.25 13.01 11.66
CA GLY A 128 -21.00 11.73 10.97
C GLY A 128 -22.10 11.29 10.02
N TYR A 129 -23.03 12.18 9.64
CA TYR A 129 -24.05 11.93 8.62
C TYR A 129 -24.03 13.01 7.55
N GLN A 130 -24.41 12.61 6.34
CA GLN A 130 -24.50 13.48 5.17
C GLN A 130 -25.90 13.36 4.55
N HIS A 131 -26.42 14.49 4.09
CA HIS A 131 -27.73 14.54 3.44
C HIS A 131 -27.76 13.74 2.14
N LEU A 132 -28.98 13.39 1.71
CA LEU A 132 -29.20 12.79 0.39
C LEU A 132 -28.66 13.70 -0.71
N HIS A 133 -28.16 13.08 -1.77
CA HIS A 133 -27.55 13.73 -2.93
C HIS A 133 -26.23 14.46 -2.68
N THR A 134 -25.75 14.51 -1.43
CA THR A 134 -24.38 14.95 -1.14
C THR A 134 -23.38 14.11 -1.94
N GLN A 135 -22.41 14.80 -2.55
CA GLN A 135 -21.35 14.16 -3.33
C GLN A 135 -20.02 14.31 -2.61
N LEU A 136 -19.29 13.21 -2.50
CA LEU A 136 -17.94 13.16 -1.94
C LEU A 136 -16.96 12.85 -3.06
N GLN A 137 -15.88 13.63 -3.14
CA GLN A 137 -14.73 13.38 -3.99
C GLN A 137 -13.59 12.80 -3.17
N TYR A 138 -12.88 11.84 -3.77
CA TYR A 138 -11.79 11.13 -3.12
C TYR A 138 -10.51 11.14 -3.95
N GLU A 139 -9.41 11.40 -3.27
CA GLU A 139 -8.05 11.37 -3.81
C GLU A 139 -7.11 10.73 -2.80
N CYS A 140 -5.96 10.24 -3.26
CA CYS A 140 -4.93 9.75 -2.35
C CYS A 140 -4.16 10.92 -1.78
N ILE A 141 -3.71 10.81 -0.52
CA ILE A 141 -3.00 11.88 0.18
C ILE A 141 -1.65 12.24 -0.43
N SER A 142 -1.08 11.34 -1.24
CA SER A 142 0.27 11.45 -1.80
C SER A 142 0.31 10.87 -3.21
N PRO A 143 1.16 11.42 -4.12
CA PRO A 143 1.31 10.94 -5.48
C PRO A 143 1.93 9.53 -5.57
N PHE A 144 2.52 9.01 -4.50
CA PHE A 144 3.07 7.65 -4.45
C PHE A 144 1.99 6.57 -4.34
N TYR A 145 0.72 6.96 -4.25
CA TYR A 145 -0.42 6.05 -4.18
C TYR A 145 -1.37 6.27 -5.35
N ARG A 146 -1.95 5.17 -5.84
CA ARG A 146 -3.05 5.20 -6.80
C ARG A 146 -4.35 4.79 -6.13
N ARG A 147 -5.44 5.44 -6.53
CA ARG A 147 -6.79 5.13 -6.05
C ARG A 147 -7.36 3.94 -6.81
N LEU A 148 -7.84 2.95 -6.07
CA LEU A 148 -8.79 1.93 -6.51
C LEU A 148 -10.18 2.29 -6.02
N GLY A 149 -11.23 1.97 -6.80
CA GLY A 149 -12.61 2.30 -6.47
C GLY A 149 -13.08 3.64 -7.05
N SER A 150 -14.21 4.14 -6.56
CA SER A 150 -14.88 5.31 -7.13
C SER A 150 -14.18 6.62 -6.74
N SER A 151 -13.90 7.48 -7.74
CA SER A 151 -13.37 8.84 -7.53
C SER A 151 -14.39 9.79 -6.89
N ARG A 152 -15.67 9.53 -7.12
CA ARG A 152 -16.80 10.28 -6.58
C ARG A 152 -17.87 9.31 -6.11
N ARG A 153 -18.47 9.58 -4.96
CA ARG A 153 -19.62 8.82 -4.42
C ARG A 153 -20.73 9.77 -4.04
N THR A 154 -21.97 9.36 -4.28
CA THR A 154 -23.17 10.16 -4.03
C THR A 154 -24.02 9.47 -2.98
N CYS A 155 -24.53 10.21 -2.00
CA CYS A 155 -25.52 9.69 -1.07
C CYS A 155 -26.85 9.49 -1.80
N LEU A 156 -27.28 8.24 -1.98
CA LEU A 156 -28.47 7.91 -2.74
C LEU A 156 -29.72 8.03 -1.86
N LYS A 157 -30.90 8.16 -2.49
CA LYS A 157 -32.21 8.14 -1.80
C LYS A 157 -32.45 6.90 -0.93
N THR A 158 -31.68 5.84 -1.14
CA THR A 158 -31.69 4.63 -0.32
C THR A 158 -31.01 4.80 1.05
N GLY A 159 -30.32 5.92 1.30
CA GLY A 159 -29.46 6.11 2.49
C GLY A 159 -28.10 5.40 2.37
N LYS A 160 -27.72 4.95 1.17
CA LYS A 160 -26.44 4.29 0.88
C LYS A 160 -25.60 5.11 -0.09
N TRP A 161 -24.28 5.03 0.05
CA TRP A 161 -23.34 5.64 -0.89
C TRP A 161 -23.24 4.84 -2.18
N SER A 162 -23.27 5.52 -3.32
CA SER A 162 -23.03 4.92 -4.63
C SER A 162 -21.60 4.41 -4.79
N GLY A 163 -21.40 3.52 -5.77
CA GLY A 163 -20.06 3.07 -6.19
C GLY A 163 -19.29 2.28 -5.13
N ARG A 164 -18.01 2.05 -5.41
CA ARG A 164 -17.11 1.27 -4.54
C ARG A 164 -16.31 2.21 -3.64
N ALA A 165 -16.13 1.81 -2.38
CA ALA A 165 -15.30 2.55 -1.44
C ALA A 165 -13.87 2.69 -1.97
N PRO A 166 -13.28 3.90 -1.93
CA PRO A 166 -11.95 4.12 -2.46
C PRO A 166 -10.88 3.58 -1.51
N VAL A 167 -9.84 2.98 -2.08
CA VAL A 167 -8.64 2.51 -1.37
C VAL A 167 -7.42 3.04 -2.10
N CYS A 168 -6.45 3.56 -1.36
CA CYS A 168 -5.17 4.00 -1.91
C CYS A 168 -4.13 2.91 -1.71
N ILE A 169 -3.53 2.46 -2.82
CA ILE A 169 -2.47 1.45 -2.83
C ILE A 169 -1.17 2.06 -3.37
N PRO A 170 0.00 1.66 -2.87
CA PRO A 170 1.26 2.18 -3.37
C PRO A 170 1.43 1.91 -4.87
N ILE A 171 2.04 2.85 -5.57
CA ILE A 171 2.50 2.68 -6.94
C ILE A 171 3.85 1.98 -6.89
N CYS A 172 3.97 0.86 -7.61
CA CYS A 172 5.24 0.14 -7.72
C CYS A 172 6.09 0.64 -8.89
N GLY A 173 7.40 0.45 -8.78
CA GLY A 173 8.36 0.57 -9.89
C GLY A 173 8.57 1.99 -10.41
N LYS A 174 8.06 3.01 -9.73
CA LYS A 174 8.25 4.42 -10.12
C LYS A 174 9.48 4.99 -9.40
N ALA A 175 10.40 5.54 -10.17
CA ALA A 175 11.57 6.25 -9.64
C ALA A 175 11.67 7.62 -10.32
N GLU A 176 11.31 8.68 -9.58
CA GLU A 176 11.13 10.06 -10.11
C GLU A 176 12.42 10.71 -10.63
N ASN A 177 13.60 10.12 -10.39
CA ASN A 177 14.91 10.76 -10.65
C ASN A 177 15.88 9.92 -11.50
N ILE A 178 15.48 8.78 -12.08
CA ILE A 178 16.41 7.95 -12.88
C ILE A 178 16.52 8.45 -14.34
N THR A 179 15.59 9.31 -14.78
CA THR A 179 15.54 9.88 -16.14
C THR A 179 16.23 11.23 -16.30
N LEU A 180 16.62 11.91 -15.20
CA LEU A 180 17.37 13.16 -15.24
C LEU A 180 18.83 12.87 -14.92
N GLN A 181 19.73 13.32 -15.80
CA GLN A 181 21.20 13.14 -15.83
C GLN A 181 21.93 13.64 -14.55
N LYS A 182 21.52 13.21 -13.36
CA LYS A 182 22.32 13.31 -12.15
C LYS A 182 23.38 12.24 -12.19
N THR A 183 24.55 12.58 -11.69
CA THR A 183 25.69 11.68 -11.52
C THR A 183 25.22 10.32 -11.02
N VAL A 184 25.54 9.29 -11.79
CA VAL A 184 25.27 7.85 -11.58
C VAL A 184 25.54 7.43 -10.12
N THR A 185 26.48 8.09 -9.46
CA THR A 185 26.89 7.92 -8.05
C THR A 185 25.89 8.38 -6.99
N SER A 186 24.82 9.11 -7.33
CA SER A 186 23.81 9.62 -6.39
C SER A 186 22.44 8.94 -6.50
N THR A 187 22.33 7.93 -7.36
CA THR A 187 21.08 7.22 -7.64
C THR A 187 20.60 6.46 -6.41
N ARG A 188 19.35 6.70 -6.01
CA ARG A 188 18.69 6.02 -4.89
C ARG A 188 17.69 5.01 -5.43
N TRP A 189 17.61 3.86 -4.76
CA TRP A 189 16.79 2.71 -5.14
C TRP A 189 15.71 2.49 -4.07
N PRO A 190 14.48 3.00 -4.26
CA PRO A 190 13.52 3.14 -3.17
C PRO A 190 12.93 1.82 -2.68
N TRP A 191 13.03 0.75 -3.47
CA TRP A 191 12.63 -0.60 -3.09
C TRP A 191 13.75 -1.40 -2.42
N GLN A 192 14.98 -0.88 -2.40
CA GLN A 192 16.11 -1.61 -1.84
C GLN A 192 15.93 -1.80 -0.33
N ALA A 193 16.00 -3.05 0.10
CA ALA A 193 15.97 -3.45 1.48
C ALA A 193 17.33 -3.98 1.92
N ALA A 194 17.85 -3.47 3.03
CA ALA A 194 19.04 -3.99 3.68
C ALA A 194 18.62 -5.01 4.74
N ILE A 195 19.17 -6.22 4.66
CA ILE A 195 18.85 -7.32 5.57
C ILE A 195 20.02 -7.52 6.51
N TYR A 196 19.78 -7.38 7.81
CA TYR A 196 20.80 -7.51 8.83
C TYR A 196 20.56 -8.73 9.70
N ARG A 197 21.64 -9.39 10.10
CA ARG A 197 21.65 -10.47 11.09
C ARG A 197 22.38 -10.05 12.35
N MET A 198 21.89 -10.48 13.50
CA MET A 198 22.58 -10.29 14.77
C MET A 198 23.79 -11.23 14.86
N ALA A 199 24.95 -10.68 15.22
CA ALA A 199 26.18 -11.44 15.35
C ALA A 199 26.16 -12.37 16.57
N ASN A 200 26.14 -13.68 16.32
CA ASN A 200 26.26 -14.71 17.35
C ASN A 200 27.68 -15.33 17.34
N ARG A 201 28.71 -14.62 17.84
CA ARG A 201 29.90 -15.15 18.58
C ARG A 201 31.18 -14.26 18.57
N VAL A 202 31.61 -13.90 19.79
CA VAL A 202 32.94 -14.05 20.45
C VAL A 202 34.26 -13.54 19.80
N LYS A 203 34.40 -13.33 18.49
CA LYS A 203 35.72 -12.94 17.92
C LYS A 203 36.13 -11.48 18.12
N GLU A 204 35.17 -10.61 18.44
CA GLU A 204 35.42 -9.27 18.94
C GLU A 204 34.44 -9.04 20.10
N ASN A 205 34.84 -8.28 21.12
CA ASN A 205 34.12 -8.03 22.38
C ASN A 205 32.75 -7.29 22.23
N ARG A 206 32.01 -7.46 21.13
CA ARG A 206 30.73 -6.83 20.84
C ARG A 206 29.62 -7.87 20.62
N LYS A 207 29.14 -8.48 21.70
CA LYS A 207 27.85 -9.21 21.67
C LYS A 207 26.75 -8.24 21.21
N GLY A 208 25.94 -8.65 20.24
CA GLY A 208 24.73 -7.91 19.82
C GLY A 208 24.91 -6.91 18.67
N ALA A 209 26.03 -6.92 17.95
CA ALA A 209 26.19 -6.07 16.75
C ALA A 209 25.33 -6.60 15.58
N TRP A 210 24.72 -5.68 14.82
CA TRP A 210 24.00 -5.99 13.59
C TRP A 210 24.97 -5.97 12.40
N ILE A 211 24.95 -7.02 11.58
CA ILE A 211 25.79 -7.15 10.40
C ILE A 211 24.90 -7.19 9.16
N LEU A 212 25.17 -6.34 8.18
CA LEU A 212 24.52 -6.39 6.88
C LEU A 212 24.90 -7.70 6.20
N ILE A 213 23.93 -8.55 5.88
CA ILE A 213 24.17 -9.86 5.28
C ILE A 213 23.67 -9.97 3.84
N CYS A 214 22.60 -9.25 3.49
CA CYS A 214 21.98 -9.36 2.18
C CYS A 214 21.22 -8.10 1.78
N SER A 215 20.86 -8.08 0.50
CA SER A 215 19.92 -7.13 -0.09
C SER A 215 18.60 -7.84 -0.44
N GLY A 216 17.50 -7.11 -0.39
CA GLY A 216 16.18 -7.57 -0.82
C GLY A 216 15.39 -6.46 -1.49
N ALA A 217 14.18 -6.78 -1.95
CA ALA A 217 13.29 -5.86 -2.64
C ALA A 217 11.93 -5.75 -1.94
N LEU A 218 11.52 -4.53 -1.59
CA LEU A 218 10.17 -4.25 -1.14
C LEU A 218 9.18 -4.43 -2.30
N VAL A 219 8.20 -5.32 -2.17
CA VAL A 219 7.19 -5.57 -3.22
C VAL A 219 5.81 -5.04 -2.86
N ASN A 220 5.54 -4.79 -1.57
CA ASN A 220 4.39 -4.03 -1.07
C ASN A 220 4.71 -3.41 0.30
N GLU A 221 3.75 -2.75 0.97
CA GLU A 221 3.98 -2.09 2.27
C GLU A 221 4.44 -3.04 3.41
N ARG A 222 4.31 -4.36 3.24
CA ARG A 222 4.54 -5.35 4.31
C ARG A 222 5.41 -6.54 3.89
N THR A 223 5.95 -6.56 2.69
CA THR A 223 6.58 -7.75 2.12
C THR A 223 7.85 -7.37 1.41
N VAL A 224 8.94 -8.02 1.79
CA VAL A 224 10.24 -7.97 1.12
C VAL A 224 10.55 -9.35 0.54
N VAL A 225 10.98 -9.39 -0.71
CA VAL A 225 11.49 -10.58 -1.38
C VAL A 225 13.01 -10.58 -1.26
N VAL A 226 13.59 -11.73 -0.92
CA VAL A 226 15.03 -11.91 -0.66
C VAL A 226 15.44 -13.32 -1.11
N ALA A 227 16.73 -13.57 -1.31
CA ALA A 227 17.24 -14.93 -1.50
C ALA A 227 17.03 -15.77 -0.23
N ALA A 228 16.75 -17.06 -0.38
CA ALA A 228 16.48 -17.96 0.75
C ALA A 228 17.73 -18.21 1.60
N HIS A 229 18.91 -18.30 0.98
CA HIS A 229 20.18 -18.46 1.70
C HIS A 229 20.47 -17.31 2.68
N CYS A 230 19.88 -16.12 2.46
CA CYS A 230 20.03 -14.97 3.35
C CYS A 230 19.29 -15.12 4.68
N VAL A 231 18.26 -15.96 4.72
CA VAL A 231 17.34 -16.10 5.87
C VAL A 231 17.35 -17.51 6.46
N THR A 232 18.25 -18.36 5.98
CA THR A 232 18.44 -19.73 6.45
C THR A 232 19.86 -19.91 7.00
N ASP A 233 20.05 -20.94 7.81
CA ASP A 233 21.40 -21.34 8.21
C ASP A 233 22.17 -21.90 7.00
N LEU A 234 23.47 -21.63 6.93
CA LEU A 234 24.34 -22.01 5.81
C LEU A 234 24.20 -23.50 5.49
N GLY A 235 23.86 -23.80 4.23
CA GLY A 235 23.69 -25.17 3.72
C GLY A 235 22.47 -25.90 4.27
N LYS A 236 21.48 -25.20 4.85
CA LYS A 236 20.28 -25.79 5.45
C LYS A 236 19.02 -25.04 5.05
N THR A 237 17.88 -25.70 5.23
CA THR A 237 16.54 -25.11 5.05
C THR A 237 15.98 -24.50 6.34
N VAL A 238 16.72 -24.58 7.44
CA VAL A 238 16.31 -24.05 8.76
C VAL A 238 16.35 -22.53 8.74
N VAL A 239 15.20 -21.92 9.00
CA VAL A 239 15.01 -20.47 8.99
C VAL A 239 15.61 -19.82 10.24
N ILE A 240 16.33 -18.73 10.06
CA ILE A 240 16.88 -17.89 11.14
C ILE A 240 15.71 -17.24 11.89
N ARG A 241 15.81 -17.16 13.23
CA ARG A 241 14.76 -16.55 14.05
C ARG A 241 14.50 -15.09 13.64
N THR A 242 13.24 -14.70 13.58
CA THR A 242 12.83 -13.34 13.20
C THR A 242 13.41 -12.25 14.09
N ALA A 243 13.67 -12.54 15.37
CA ALA A 243 14.32 -11.61 16.31
C ALA A 243 15.82 -11.38 16.04
N GLU A 244 16.46 -12.29 15.31
CA GLU A 244 17.87 -12.21 14.93
C GLU A 244 18.07 -11.52 13.58
N LEU A 245 16.98 -11.10 12.94
CA LEU A 245 16.98 -10.41 11.65
C LEU A 245 16.24 -9.07 11.74
N LYS A 246 16.74 -8.05 11.04
CA LYS A 246 16.03 -6.77 10.85
C LYS A 246 16.06 -6.37 9.37
N VAL A 247 15.00 -5.70 8.94
CA VAL A 247 14.93 -5.10 7.60
C VAL A 247 15.06 -3.60 7.73
N VAL A 248 15.89 -2.99 6.89
CA VAL A 248 16.07 -1.53 6.88
C VAL A 248 15.81 -0.98 5.48
N LEU A 249 14.90 -0.01 5.36
CA LEU A 249 14.52 0.62 4.09
C LEU A 249 14.96 2.08 4.04
N GLY A 250 15.10 2.61 2.82
CA GLY A 250 15.45 4.02 2.57
C GLY A 250 16.92 4.37 2.81
N LYS A 251 17.77 3.35 3.02
CA LYS A 251 19.23 3.52 3.13
C LYS A 251 19.85 3.88 1.78
N PHE A 252 20.95 4.62 1.85
CA PHE A 252 21.82 4.91 0.72
C PHE A 252 23.28 4.54 1.05
N TYR A 253 23.76 5.02 2.20
CA TYR A 253 25.04 4.60 2.76
C TYR A 253 24.92 3.21 3.40
N ARG A 254 26.02 2.46 3.32
CA ARG A 254 26.16 1.18 4.03
C ARG A 254 26.12 1.39 5.53
N ASP A 255 26.85 2.39 6.03
CA ASP A 255 26.99 2.71 7.45
C ASP A 255 25.62 2.85 8.15
N ASP A 256 25.50 2.22 9.31
CA ASP A 256 24.29 2.18 10.14
C ASP A 256 24.22 3.38 11.09
N ASP A 257 25.37 3.93 11.51
CA ASP A 257 25.45 5.05 12.46
C ASP A 257 25.12 6.40 11.82
N ARG A 258 24.94 6.43 10.49
CA ARG A 258 24.59 7.64 9.76
C ARG A 258 23.09 7.89 9.86
N ASP A 259 22.71 8.75 10.79
CA ASP A 259 21.32 9.16 11.04
C ASP A 259 20.71 9.95 9.87
N GLU A 260 20.21 9.24 8.85
CA GLU A 260 19.23 9.80 7.94
C GLU A 260 17.82 9.57 8.54
N LYS A 261 17.13 10.65 8.96
CA LYS A 261 15.77 10.62 9.53
C LYS A 261 14.71 9.88 8.67
N THR A 262 15.05 9.59 7.41
CA THR A 262 14.18 8.89 6.45
C THR A 262 14.32 7.36 6.47
N ILE A 263 15.32 6.83 7.17
CA ILE A 263 15.57 5.40 7.27
C ILE A 263 14.50 4.75 8.13
N GLN A 264 14.01 3.57 7.71
CA GLN A 264 12.98 2.82 8.41
C GLN A 264 13.53 1.47 8.86
N ASN A 265 13.68 1.30 10.17
CA ASN A 265 14.02 0.02 10.79
C ASN A 265 12.72 -0.76 11.05
N LEU A 266 12.56 -1.90 10.39
CA LEU A 266 11.33 -2.68 10.39
C LEU A 266 11.59 -4.07 10.96
N ARG A 267 10.72 -4.46 11.90
CA ARG A 267 10.73 -5.80 12.50
C ARG A 267 10.04 -6.81 11.59
N ILE A 268 10.45 -8.05 11.73
CA ILE A 268 9.96 -9.18 10.94
C ILE A 268 8.90 -9.93 11.74
N SER A 269 7.74 -10.16 11.13
CA SER A 269 6.67 -10.99 11.72
C SER A 269 6.81 -12.46 11.33
N ALA A 270 7.20 -12.74 10.08
CA ALA A 270 7.39 -14.10 9.58
C ALA A 270 8.38 -14.13 8.41
N ILE A 271 8.99 -15.30 8.21
CA ILE A 271 9.85 -15.60 7.07
C ILE A 271 9.29 -16.87 6.42
N ILE A 272 9.10 -16.83 5.11
CA ILE A 272 8.53 -17.91 4.33
C ILE A 272 9.54 -18.25 3.23
N VAL A 273 10.21 -19.39 3.37
CA VAL A 273 11.13 -19.91 2.36
C VAL A 273 10.34 -20.72 1.32
N HIS A 274 10.76 -20.65 0.06
CA HIS A 274 10.12 -21.46 -0.98
C HIS A 274 10.24 -22.96 -0.65
N PRO A 275 9.18 -23.76 -0.79
CA PRO A 275 9.19 -25.17 -0.39
C PRO A 275 10.21 -26.03 -1.16
N ASN A 276 10.55 -25.62 -2.38
CA ASN A 276 11.52 -26.33 -3.23
C ASN A 276 12.96 -25.77 -3.08
N TYR A 277 13.22 -24.91 -2.09
CA TYR A 277 14.56 -24.38 -1.89
C TYR A 277 15.55 -25.50 -1.57
N ASP A 278 16.54 -25.67 -2.45
CA ASP A 278 17.65 -26.59 -2.26
C ASP A 278 18.89 -25.80 -1.82
N PRO A 279 19.37 -25.95 -0.56
CA PRO A 279 20.52 -25.19 -0.07
C PRO A 279 21.87 -25.69 -0.59
N ILE A 280 21.92 -26.82 -1.29
CA ILE A 280 23.13 -27.39 -1.90
C ILE A 280 23.28 -26.86 -3.32
N LEU A 281 22.23 -26.97 -4.13
CA LEU A 281 22.22 -26.47 -5.52
C LEU A 281 21.88 -24.99 -5.63
N LEU A 282 21.38 -24.38 -4.55
CA LEU A 282 20.76 -23.04 -4.54
C LEU A 282 19.58 -22.93 -5.52
N ASP A 283 18.93 -24.05 -5.85
CA ASP A 283 17.70 -24.05 -6.63
C ASP A 283 16.55 -23.47 -5.83
N SER A 284 15.68 -22.72 -6.51
CA SER A 284 14.56 -22.03 -5.88
C SER A 284 14.98 -21.15 -4.68
N ASP A 285 16.15 -20.51 -4.77
CA ASP A 285 16.74 -19.64 -3.75
C ASP A 285 15.97 -18.32 -3.56
N ILE A 286 14.74 -18.42 -3.07
CA ILE A 286 13.84 -17.30 -2.84
C ILE A 286 13.05 -17.47 -1.54
N ALA A 287 12.91 -16.37 -0.82
CA ALA A 287 12.14 -16.28 0.40
C ALA A 287 11.39 -14.93 0.47
N ILE A 288 10.37 -14.93 1.33
CA ILE A 288 9.54 -13.76 1.64
C ILE A 288 9.72 -13.42 3.11
N ILE A 289 10.04 -12.16 3.37
CA ILE A 289 10.03 -11.57 4.70
C ILE A 289 8.75 -10.75 4.85
N LYS A 290 7.93 -11.12 5.83
CA LYS A 290 6.75 -10.36 6.26
C LYS A 290 7.15 -9.35 7.32
N LEU A 291 6.80 -8.10 7.11
CA LEU A 291 7.07 -7.00 8.02
C LEU A 291 5.92 -6.87 9.03
N LEU A 292 6.28 -6.77 10.31
CA LEU A 292 5.33 -6.58 11.40
C LEU A 292 4.62 -5.22 11.28
N ASP A 293 5.40 -4.19 10.99
CA ASP A 293 4.95 -2.81 10.81
C ASP A 293 4.94 -2.45 9.32
N LYS A 294 3.98 -1.63 8.87
CA LYS A 294 3.93 -1.18 7.46
C LYS A 294 5.09 -0.23 7.17
N ALA A 295 5.76 -0.44 6.04
CA ALA A 295 6.67 0.54 5.46
C ALA A 295 5.91 1.82 5.08
N ARG A 296 6.43 2.97 5.51
CA ARG A 296 5.86 4.29 5.21
C ARG A 296 6.34 4.71 3.83
N ILE A 297 5.45 4.71 2.84
CA ILE A 297 5.80 5.07 1.46
C ILE A 297 6.20 6.54 1.39
N SER A 298 7.31 6.80 0.71
CA SER A 298 7.91 8.12 0.51
C SER A 298 8.74 8.15 -0.77
N SER A 299 9.36 9.28 -1.10
CA SER A 299 10.30 9.35 -2.24
C SER A 299 11.49 8.39 -2.13
N ARG A 300 11.84 7.95 -0.91
CA ARG A 300 12.96 7.02 -0.64
C ARG A 300 12.54 5.58 -0.34
N VAL A 301 11.24 5.33 -0.16
CA VAL A 301 10.71 3.99 0.16
C VAL A 301 9.46 3.75 -0.69
N GLN A 302 9.59 2.90 -1.70
CA GLN A 302 8.52 2.56 -2.65
C GLN A 302 8.70 1.10 -3.08
N PRO A 303 7.62 0.36 -3.38
CA PRO A 303 7.77 -1.02 -3.83
C PRO A 303 8.25 -1.10 -5.28
N ILE A 304 8.93 -2.18 -5.63
CA ILE A 304 9.21 -2.58 -7.02
C ILE A 304 8.04 -3.40 -7.57
N CYS A 305 7.81 -3.36 -8.87
CA CYS A 305 6.78 -4.21 -9.49
C CYS A 305 7.28 -5.65 -9.64
N LEU A 306 6.35 -6.62 -9.64
CA LEU A 306 6.65 -8.00 -10.04
C LEU A 306 6.41 -8.15 -11.55
N PRO A 307 7.29 -8.84 -12.28
CA PRO A 307 7.18 -9.00 -13.73
C PRO A 307 6.00 -9.91 -14.09
N SER A 308 5.50 -9.83 -15.32
CA SER A 308 4.50 -10.73 -15.88
C SER A 308 5.03 -11.36 -17.16
N SER A 309 4.65 -12.60 -17.45
CA SER A 309 4.98 -13.28 -18.71
C SER A 309 4.59 -12.46 -19.94
N HIS A 310 3.41 -11.84 -19.91
CA HIS A 310 2.93 -10.93 -20.96
C HIS A 310 3.77 -9.66 -21.17
N ASP A 311 4.60 -9.26 -20.20
CA ASP A 311 5.37 -8.01 -20.26
C ASP A 311 6.75 -8.21 -20.93
N LEU A 312 7.12 -9.45 -21.25
CA LEU A 312 8.43 -9.85 -21.79
C LEU A 312 8.38 -10.23 -23.27
N THR A 313 7.34 -9.82 -24.00
CA THR A 313 7.14 -10.17 -25.43
C THR A 313 8.10 -9.46 -26.40
N SER A 314 8.86 -8.46 -25.95
CA SER A 314 9.99 -7.88 -26.69
C SER A 314 11.28 -8.62 -26.32
N SER A 315 12.08 -9.02 -27.32
CA SER A 315 13.31 -9.81 -27.16
C SER A 315 14.07 -9.48 -25.87
N ILE A 316 14.13 -10.48 -25.00
CA ILE A 316 14.78 -10.46 -23.70
C ILE A 316 16.27 -10.04 -23.81
N GLU A 317 16.86 -10.23 -24.99
CA GLU A 317 18.26 -9.98 -25.32
C GLU A 317 18.66 -8.48 -25.29
N ASP A 318 17.71 -7.55 -25.48
CA ASP A 318 17.98 -6.10 -25.43
C ASP A 318 17.67 -5.46 -24.06
N LEU A 319 17.19 -6.25 -23.09
CA LEU A 319 16.83 -5.72 -21.77
C LEU A 319 18.08 -5.48 -20.92
N LYS A 320 18.35 -4.19 -20.64
CA LYS A 320 19.38 -3.80 -19.67
C LYS A 320 18.93 -4.16 -18.25
N ILE A 321 19.58 -5.15 -17.66
CA ILE A 321 19.33 -5.58 -16.28
C ILE A 321 20.24 -4.77 -15.36
N MET A 322 19.66 -4.09 -14.37
CA MET A 322 20.41 -3.35 -13.36
C MET A 322 20.48 -4.16 -12.07
N VAL A 323 21.69 -4.44 -11.59
CA VAL A 323 21.93 -5.09 -10.30
C VAL A 323 22.32 -4.04 -9.28
N THR A 324 21.77 -4.12 -8.06
CA THR A 324 21.99 -3.14 -7.00
C THR A 324 22.14 -3.81 -5.62
N GLY A 325 23.05 -3.29 -4.80
CA GLY A 325 23.29 -3.80 -3.45
C GLY A 325 24.42 -3.07 -2.71
N TRP A 326 24.71 -3.49 -1.48
CA TRP A 326 25.84 -2.99 -0.69
C TRP A 326 26.86 -4.10 -0.45
N LYS A 327 28.14 -3.73 -0.33
CA LYS A 327 29.18 -4.69 0.02
C LYS A 327 28.87 -5.34 1.37
N VAL A 328 28.66 -6.65 1.41
CA VAL A 328 28.28 -7.40 2.62
C VAL A 328 29.51 -7.59 3.52
N LEU A 329 30.65 -7.93 2.93
CA LEU A 329 31.91 -8.26 3.60
C LEU A 329 32.90 -7.09 3.70
N ALA A 330 32.43 -5.87 3.97
CA ALA A 330 33.33 -4.72 4.14
C ALA A 330 33.96 -4.70 5.55
N ASP A 331 35.28 -4.46 5.62
CA ASP A 331 35.99 -4.27 6.89
C ASP A 331 35.62 -2.91 7.50
N ILE A 332 35.18 -2.89 8.75
CA ILE A 332 34.82 -1.67 9.50
C ILE A 332 36.02 -0.73 9.65
N LYS A 333 37.25 -1.26 9.57
CA LYS A 333 38.49 -0.50 9.65
C LYS A 333 38.88 0.19 8.33
N ASP A 334 38.20 -0.12 7.23
CA ASP A 334 38.43 0.54 5.95
C ASP A 334 38.13 2.05 6.06
N PRO A 335 39.07 2.94 5.74
CA PRO A 335 38.83 4.39 5.73
C PRO A 335 37.60 4.81 4.89
N GLY A 336 37.27 4.04 3.85
CA GLY A 336 36.13 4.26 2.97
C GLY A 336 34.79 3.79 3.55
N TYR A 337 34.77 3.00 4.62
CA TYR A 337 33.58 2.32 5.14
C TYR A 337 32.38 3.25 5.37
N LYS A 338 32.63 4.40 6.02
CA LYS A 338 31.56 5.37 6.36
C LYS A 338 30.94 6.05 5.15
N ASN A 339 31.68 6.10 4.04
CA ASN A 339 31.26 6.74 2.80
C ASN A 339 30.89 5.72 1.71
N ASP A 340 30.95 4.41 1.99
CA ASP A 340 30.52 3.38 1.05
C ASP A 340 29.01 3.47 0.83
N THR A 341 28.62 3.62 -0.43
CA THR A 341 27.23 3.77 -0.85
C THR A 341 26.73 2.49 -1.48
N ILE A 342 25.43 2.46 -1.77
CA ILE A 342 24.89 1.42 -2.65
C ILE A 342 25.65 1.40 -3.98
N ARG A 343 25.96 0.20 -4.45
CA ARG A 343 26.65 -0.10 -5.69
C ARG A 343 25.66 -0.58 -6.73
N MET A 344 25.99 -0.36 -8.00
CA MET A 344 25.16 -0.82 -9.09
C MET A 344 25.94 -1.14 -10.37
N GLY A 345 25.29 -1.88 -11.26
CA GLY A 345 25.88 -2.29 -12.52
C GLY A 345 24.85 -2.82 -13.48
N ALA A 346 25.05 -2.55 -14.77
CA ALA A 346 24.31 -3.25 -15.80
C ALA A 346 24.93 -4.63 -16.04
N VAL A 347 24.08 -5.63 -16.21
CA VAL A 347 24.45 -6.99 -16.58
C VAL A 347 23.65 -7.44 -17.79
N ARG A 348 24.22 -8.38 -18.54
CA ARG A 348 23.55 -9.04 -19.67
C ARG A 348 23.40 -10.51 -19.37
N MET A 349 22.24 -11.07 -19.72
CA MET A 349 22.02 -12.51 -19.63
C MET A 349 22.99 -13.26 -20.54
N VAL A 350 23.42 -14.42 -20.06
CA VAL A 350 24.30 -15.34 -20.76
C VAL A 350 23.61 -16.69 -20.82
N ASP A 351 23.88 -17.43 -21.90
CA ASP A 351 23.43 -18.80 -22.07
C ASP A 351 23.89 -19.69 -20.90
N SER A 352 23.02 -20.59 -20.45
CA SER A 352 23.32 -21.46 -19.31
C SER A 352 24.51 -22.38 -19.60
N LEU A 353 24.64 -22.91 -20.82
CA LEU A 353 25.72 -23.82 -21.16
C LEU A 353 27.09 -23.13 -21.05
N LEU A 354 27.20 -21.90 -21.55
CA LEU A 354 28.41 -21.10 -21.41
C LEU A 354 28.73 -20.81 -19.94
N CYS A 355 27.68 -20.64 -19.12
CA CYS A 355 27.86 -20.41 -17.70
C CYS A 355 28.36 -21.65 -16.95
N GLU A 356 27.79 -22.82 -17.24
CA GLU A 356 28.25 -24.10 -16.69
C GLU A 356 29.69 -24.41 -17.10
N GLN A 357 30.02 -24.24 -18.38
CA GLN A 357 31.39 -24.44 -18.91
C GLN A 357 32.42 -23.57 -18.19
N GLN A 358 32.13 -22.27 -18.01
CA GLN A 358 33.08 -21.37 -17.33
C GLN A 358 33.33 -21.80 -15.89
N TYR A 359 32.34 -22.34 -15.18
CA TYR A 359 32.52 -22.83 -13.81
C TYR A 359 33.29 -24.17 -13.81
N GLU A 360 33.03 -25.05 -14.77
CA GLU A 360 33.70 -26.35 -14.93
C GLU A 360 35.19 -26.20 -15.26
N ASP A 361 35.56 -25.30 -16.18
CA ASP A 361 36.95 -24.95 -16.55
C ASP A 361 37.80 -24.50 -15.36
N ASN A 362 37.09 -24.12 -14.32
CA ASN A 362 37.54 -23.48 -13.11
C ASN A 362 37.40 -24.43 -11.90
N GLY A 363 37.06 -25.71 -12.14
CA GLY A 363 37.00 -26.76 -11.13
C GLY A 363 35.76 -26.75 -10.23
N ILE A 364 34.72 -25.98 -10.56
CA ILE A 364 33.45 -25.95 -9.82
C ILE A 364 32.34 -26.47 -10.72
N GLN A 365 31.69 -27.56 -10.33
CA GLN A 365 30.52 -28.05 -11.05
C GLN A 365 29.26 -27.34 -10.56
N VAL A 366 28.57 -26.64 -11.46
CA VAL A 366 27.26 -26.01 -11.21
C VAL A 366 26.22 -26.59 -12.16
N SER A 367 24.96 -26.58 -11.74
CA SER A 367 23.83 -26.99 -12.58
C SER A 367 22.81 -25.87 -12.60
N ILE A 368 22.59 -25.29 -13.78
CA ILE A 368 21.70 -24.16 -13.94
C ILE A 368 20.31 -24.69 -14.25
N THR A 369 19.40 -24.52 -13.30
CA THR A 369 18.00 -24.91 -13.45
C THR A 369 17.19 -23.82 -14.17
N ASP A 370 15.97 -24.17 -14.60
CA ASP A 370 15.01 -23.19 -15.16
C ASP A 370 14.68 -22.04 -14.20
N SER A 371 14.88 -22.27 -12.89
CA SER A 371 14.63 -21.29 -11.83
C SER A 371 15.74 -20.25 -11.69
N MET A 372 16.81 -20.38 -12.48
CA MET A 372 17.98 -19.52 -12.46
C MET A 372 18.20 -18.83 -13.81
N PHE A 373 19.05 -17.81 -13.81
CA PHE A 373 19.72 -17.32 -15.01
C PHE A 373 21.13 -16.87 -14.66
N CYS A 374 22.06 -16.99 -15.61
CA CYS A 374 23.37 -16.39 -15.49
C CYS A 374 23.42 -15.03 -16.16
N ALA A 375 24.22 -14.14 -15.59
CA ALA A 375 24.52 -12.87 -16.21
C ALA A 375 25.98 -12.47 -15.98
N ARG A 376 26.50 -11.70 -16.93
CA ARG A 376 27.83 -11.11 -16.89
C ARG A 376 27.73 -9.60 -16.87
N GLN A 377 28.76 -8.94 -16.36
CA GLN A 377 28.82 -7.49 -16.30
C GLN A 377 28.90 -6.89 -17.71
N ASP A 378 28.16 -5.81 -17.95
CA ASP A 378 28.20 -5.12 -19.24
C ASP A 378 29.39 -4.17 -19.30
N HIS A 379 30.44 -4.53 -20.03
CA HIS A 379 31.66 -3.71 -20.17
C HIS A 379 31.42 -2.33 -20.78
N THR A 380 30.30 -2.11 -21.49
CA THR A 380 29.99 -0.80 -22.10
C THR A 380 29.27 0.13 -21.13
N ALA A 381 28.84 -0.36 -19.97
CA ALA A 381 28.10 0.40 -18.98
C ALA A 381 28.93 0.62 -17.71
N PHE A 382 28.69 1.74 -17.03
CA PHE A 382 29.30 1.96 -15.72
C PHE A 382 28.88 0.86 -14.74
N SER A 383 29.86 0.34 -14.02
CA SER A 383 29.59 -0.55 -12.90
C SER A 383 30.62 -0.45 -11.79
N ASN A 384 30.13 -0.43 -10.55
CA ASN A 384 30.94 -0.51 -9.34
C ASN A 384 30.46 -1.63 -8.39
N ILE A 385 29.55 -2.49 -8.86
CA ILE A 385 29.03 -3.63 -8.11
C ILE A 385 29.84 -4.88 -8.39
N CYS A 386 29.95 -5.72 -7.37
CA CYS A 386 30.43 -7.08 -7.50
C CYS A 386 29.35 -8.00 -6.91
N PRO A 387 28.54 -8.66 -7.74
CA PRO A 387 27.40 -9.46 -7.26
C PRO A 387 27.80 -10.48 -6.20
N ALA A 388 28.93 -11.17 -6.38
CA ALA A 388 29.45 -12.15 -5.43
C ALA A 388 29.78 -11.57 -4.03
N GLU A 389 30.24 -10.31 -3.94
CA GLU A 389 30.55 -9.65 -2.65
C GLU A 389 29.38 -8.85 -2.05
N THR A 390 28.44 -8.45 -2.91
CA THR A 390 27.41 -7.46 -2.59
C THR A 390 26.07 -8.14 -2.30
N GLY A 391 25.86 -9.34 -2.85
CA GLY A 391 24.52 -9.81 -3.13
C GLY A 391 23.76 -8.77 -3.94
N GLY A 392 22.44 -8.79 -3.89
CA GLY A 392 21.66 -7.75 -4.54
C GLY A 392 20.34 -8.22 -5.09
N ILE A 393 19.69 -7.27 -5.73
CA ILE A 393 18.52 -7.51 -6.57
C ILE A 393 18.84 -7.08 -8.00
N ALA A 394 18.30 -7.82 -8.95
CA ALA A 394 18.35 -7.51 -10.37
C ALA A 394 16.99 -6.99 -10.81
N ALA A 395 16.97 -5.83 -11.47
CA ALA A 395 15.76 -5.16 -11.89
C ALA A 395 15.83 -4.72 -13.36
N ILE A 396 14.68 -4.67 -14.02
CA ILE A 396 14.54 -4.25 -15.41
C ILE A 396 13.50 -3.14 -15.54
N THR A 397 13.62 -2.28 -16.55
CA THR A 397 12.60 -1.31 -16.91
C THR A 397 11.72 -1.84 -18.03
N LEU A 398 10.40 -1.86 -17.81
CA LEU A 398 9.41 -2.26 -18.80
C LEU A 398 8.36 -1.16 -18.99
N PRO A 399 7.80 -0.96 -20.19
CA PRO A 399 6.72 0.00 -20.40
C PRO A 399 5.47 -0.40 -19.59
N GLY A 400 4.76 0.59 -19.03
CA GLY A 400 3.56 0.34 -18.25
C GLY A 400 2.36 -0.12 -19.09
N LYS A 401 1.59 -1.09 -18.60
CA LYS A 401 0.37 -1.60 -19.28
C LYS A 401 -0.68 -0.53 -19.65
N ALA A 402 -0.74 0.56 -18.88
CA ALA A 402 -1.75 1.62 -19.04
C ALA A 402 -1.15 2.98 -19.44
N SER A 403 0.17 3.05 -19.58
CA SER A 403 0.90 4.29 -19.85
C SER A 403 2.27 3.98 -20.46
N PRO A 404 2.76 4.77 -21.43
CA PRO A 404 4.11 4.59 -21.97
C PRO A 404 5.23 4.84 -20.94
N GLU A 405 4.89 5.32 -19.73
CA GLU A 405 5.83 5.49 -18.62
C GLU A 405 6.47 4.14 -18.24
N LEU A 406 7.81 4.13 -18.25
CA LEU A 406 8.62 2.98 -17.85
C LEU A 406 8.51 2.72 -16.35
N LYS A 407 8.44 1.44 -15.97
CA LYS A 407 8.40 0.99 -14.57
C LYS A 407 9.45 -0.08 -14.31
N TRP A 408 10.02 -0.02 -13.12
CA TRP A 408 10.97 -1.00 -12.63
C TRP A 408 10.28 -2.26 -12.12
N HIS A 409 10.75 -3.40 -12.60
CA HIS A 409 10.29 -4.73 -12.24
C HIS A 409 11.44 -5.56 -11.68
N LEU A 410 11.16 -6.36 -10.66
CA LEU A 410 12.13 -7.26 -10.04
C LEU A 410 12.35 -8.47 -10.96
N MET A 411 13.51 -8.56 -11.59
CA MET A 411 13.86 -9.65 -12.51
C MET A 411 14.50 -10.83 -11.78
N GLY A 412 15.38 -10.55 -10.82
CA GLY A 412 16.10 -11.59 -10.12
C GLY A 412 16.69 -11.18 -8.77
N LEU A 413 17.25 -12.16 -8.10
CA LEU A 413 17.97 -12.03 -6.83
C LEU A 413 19.36 -12.62 -7.03
N VAL A 414 20.40 -11.94 -6.57
CA VAL A 414 21.75 -12.51 -6.62
C VAL A 414 21.80 -13.73 -5.72
N SER A 415 22.20 -14.89 -6.26
CA SER A 415 22.22 -16.17 -5.54
C SER A 415 23.65 -16.64 -5.28
N TRP A 416 24.46 -16.78 -6.33
CA TRP A 416 25.84 -17.30 -6.23
C TRP A 416 26.79 -16.68 -7.25
N GLY A 417 28.09 -16.83 -7.02
CA GLY A 417 29.17 -16.29 -7.84
C GLY A 417 30.51 -16.95 -7.53
N TYR A 418 31.45 -16.84 -8.46
CA TYR A 418 32.70 -17.59 -8.48
C TYR A 418 33.66 -17.20 -7.34
N ASP A 419 34.01 -15.92 -7.19
CA ASP A 419 34.87 -15.45 -6.09
C ASP A 419 34.78 -13.91 -5.83
N LYS A 420 35.67 -13.41 -4.96
CA LYS A 420 35.81 -11.99 -4.58
C LYS A 420 36.67 -11.15 -5.55
N SER A 421 37.25 -11.74 -6.59
CA SER A 421 38.09 -11.01 -7.55
C SER A 421 37.29 -9.99 -8.36
N CYS A 422 35.95 -10.14 -8.41
CA CYS A 422 35.03 -9.22 -9.07
C CYS A 422 35.42 -8.94 -10.53
N SER A 423 35.97 -9.95 -11.21
CA SER A 423 36.32 -9.86 -12.62
C SER A 423 35.07 -9.64 -13.47
N LEU A 424 35.17 -8.72 -14.44
CA LEU A 424 34.09 -8.41 -15.37
C LEU A 424 33.73 -9.61 -16.27
N GLU A 425 34.66 -10.57 -16.41
CA GLU A 425 34.52 -11.76 -17.26
C GLU A 425 33.78 -12.91 -16.57
N LEU A 426 33.62 -12.84 -15.24
CA LEU A 426 33.01 -13.92 -14.47
C LEU A 426 31.48 -13.83 -14.47
N TYR A 427 30.85 -14.99 -14.61
CA TYR A 427 29.41 -15.12 -14.57
C TYR A 427 28.90 -15.27 -13.14
N SER A 428 27.76 -14.63 -12.87
CA SER A 428 27.04 -14.76 -11.59
C SER A 428 25.67 -15.39 -11.81
N GLY A 429 25.23 -16.20 -10.87
CA GLY A 429 23.93 -16.85 -10.87
C GLY A 429 22.87 -16.04 -10.12
N TYR A 430 21.68 -15.98 -10.70
CA TYR A 430 20.55 -15.23 -10.17
C TYR A 430 19.30 -16.09 -10.13
N THR A 431 18.50 -15.98 -9.06
CA THR A 431 17.17 -16.58 -9.02
C THR A 431 16.22 -15.79 -9.92
N LYS A 432 15.51 -16.49 -10.81
CA LYS A 432 14.58 -15.92 -11.79
C LYS A 432 13.21 -15.65 -11.18
N VAL A 433 13.01 -14.43 -10.66
CA VAL A 433 11.80 -14.05 -9.89
C VAL A 433 10.49 -14.25 -10.66
N LEU A 434 10.52 -14.12 -11.99
CA LEU A 434 9.34 -14.33 -12.84
C LEU A 434 8.66 -15.68 -12.59
N LEU A 435 9.43 -16.77 -12.42
CA LEU A 435 8.87 -18.10 -12.21
C LEU A 435 8.21 -18.26 -10.84
N PHE A 436 8.52 -17.39 -9.88
CA PHE A 436 7.99 -17.42 -8.52
C PHE A 436 6.87 -16.41 -8.29
N LYS A 437 6.45 -15.66 -9.33
CA LYS A 437 5.46 -14.59 -9.19
C LYS A 437 4.19 -15.05 -8.48
N ASP A 438 3.59 -16.15 -8.91
CA ASP A 438 2.32 -16.63 -8.36
C ASP A 438 2.48 -17.06 -6.90
N TRP A 439 3.61 -17.66 -6.56
CA TRP A 439 3.96 -17.99 -5.18
C TRP A 439 4.14 -16.73 -4.33
N ILE A 440 4.80 -15.70 -4.86
CA ILE A 440 4.95 -14.40 -4.18
C ILE A 440 3.57 -13.77 -3.94
N GLU A 441 2.75 -13.64 -4.98
CA GLU A 441 1.42 -13.03 -4.91
C GLU A 441 0.48 -13.75 -3.93
N LYS A 442 0.49 -15.09 -3.93
CA LYS A 442 -0.25 -15.90 -2.95
C LYS A 442 0.15 -15.56 -1.51
N ASN A 443 1.42 -15.26 -1.30
CA ASN A 443 2.00 -14.89 -0.02
C ASN A 443 2.08 -13.37 0.20
N LEU A 444 1.44 -12.50 -0.62
CA LEU A 444 1.41 -11.05 -0.36
C LEU A 444 0.33 -10.62 0.64
N LYS A 445 -0.65 -11.49 0.91
CA LYS A 445 -1.80 -11.21 1.78
C LYS A 445 -1.39 -10.93 3.23
#